data_AF-A0A545AYT5-F1
#
_entry.id   AF-A0A545AYT5-F1
#
_cell.length_a   1.000
_cell.length_b   1.000
_cell.length_c   1.000
_cell.angle_alpha   90.00
_cell.angle_beta   90.00
_cell.angle_gamma   90.00
#
_symmetry.space_group_name_H-M   'P 1'
#
loop_
_entity.id
_entity.type
_entity.pdbx_description
1 polymer ?
#
loop_
_entity_poly.entity_id
_entity_poly.type
_entity_poly.pdbx_seq_one_letter_code
_entity_poly.pdbx_strand_id
1 'polypeptide(L)'
;MSQNRRDDRADAGDRAALERDSQASRRDEVASARDDAAIDRDAVAEAADDLDVVAGRRIENLLTAAAGRDRAAEARDDAAGSNSGGYEQAVLDREMATADREQNLRDRQQIRLELHELRQARGRAAADRRAAADDRHAAAFDRSAATQDREDAAADRDEAAIYRAQGPAGT
;
A
#
# COMPACT_ATOMS: atom_id res chain seq x y z
N MET A 1 34.12 37.47 33.95
CA MET A 1 32.75 37.52 33.36
C MET A 1 31.82 38.07 34.43
N SER A 2 30.89 38.98 34.12
CA SER A 2 29.91 39.50 35.08
C SER A 2 28.84 38.44 35.40
N GLN A 3 28.27 38.46 36.60
CA GLN A 3 27.21 37.54 37.03
C GLN A 3 26.02 37.55 36.06
N ASN A 4 25.55 38.72 35.64
CA ASN A 4 24.47 38.86 34.66
C ASN A 4 24.75 38.11 33.35
N ARG A 5 26.00 38.12 32.86
CA ARG A 5 26.35 37.41 31.62
C ARG A 5 26.30 35.89 31.75
N ARG A 6 26.44 35.35 32.97
CA ARG A 6 26.33 33.92 33.24
C ARG A 6 24.88 33.50 33.34
N ASP A 7 24.07 34.31 34.03
CA ASP A 7 22.63 34.09 34.16
C ASP A 7 21.96 34.17 32.78
N ASP A 8 22.28 35.20 31.98
CA ASP A 8 21.80 35.34 30.59
C ASP A 8 22.14 34.11 29.73
N ARG A 9 23.31 33.50 29.97
CA ARG A 9 23.77 32.33 29.20
C ARG A 9 23.12 31.04 29.68
N ALA A 10 22.88 30.91 30.99
CA ALA A 10 22.11 29.79 31.52
C ALA A 10 20.67 29.83 31.01
N ASP A 11 20.02 30.99 31.03
CA ASP A 11 18.66 31.18 30.52
C ASP A 11 18.57 30.96 29.00
N ALA A 12 19.64 31.28 28.26
CA ALA A 12 19.74 30.95 26.84
C ALA A 12 19.82 29.43 26.62
N GLY A 13 20.62 28.71 27.41
CA GLY A 13 20.73 27.25 27.35
C GLY A 13 19.40 26.56 27.68
N ASP A 14 18.71 26.98 28.74
CA ASP A 14 17.40 26.40 29.09
C ASP A 14 16.35 26.61 27.98
N ARG A 15 16.34 27.79 27.36
CA ARG A 15 15.44 28.07 26.22
C ARG A 15 15.77 27.19 25.02
N ALA A 16 17.04 27.06 24.67
CA ALA A 16 17.47 26.22 23.56
C ALA A 16 17.11 24.73 23.81
N ALA A 17 17.27 24.25 25.04
CA ALA A 17 16.85 22.91 25.43
C ALA A 17 15.34 22.69 25.28
N LEU A 18 14.51 23.65 25.73
CA LEU A 18 13.06 23.58 25.57
C LEU A 18 12.62 23.59 24.11
N GLU A 19 13.27 24.40 23.28
CA GLU A 19 13.01 24.44 21.84
C GLU A 19 13.34 23.11 21.17
N ARG A 20 14.48 22.50 21.50
CA ARG A 20 14.89 21.19 20.97
C ARG A 20 13.96 20.06 21.43
N ASP A 21 13.58 20.03 22.70
CA ASP A 21 12.57 19.09 23.19
C ASP A 21 11.25 19.21 22.42
N SER A 22 10.79 20.44 22.16
CA SER A 22 9.57 20.66 21.38
C SER A 22 9.73 20.16 19.95
N GLN A 23 10.90 20.34 19.33
CA GLN A 23 11.19 19.80 18.00
C GLN A 23 11.20 18.27 18.02
N ALA A 24 11.83 17.64 19.01
CA ALA A 24 11.84 16.20 19.18
C ALA A 24 10.43 15.62 19.30
N SER A 25 9.56 16.23 20.13
CA SER A 25 8.16 15.82 20.24
C SER A 25 7.41 15.93 18.92
N ARG A 26 7.59 17.01 18.17
CA ARG A 26 6.94 17.17 16.84
C ARG A 26 7.42 16.12 15.84
N ARG A 27 8.72 15.79 15.86
CA ARG A 27 9.27 14.74 14.99
C ARG A 27 8.67 13.37 15.33
N ASP A 28 8.53 13.05 16.61
CA ASP A 28 7.88 11.81 17.03
C ASP A 28 6.42 11.75 16.59
N GLU A 29 5.66 12.85 16.73
CA GLU A 29 4.28 12.93 16.24
C GLU A 29 4.19 12.69 14.72
N VAL A 30 5.09 13.29 13.94
CA VAL A 30 5.18 13.07 12.50
C VAL A 30 5.57 11.62 12.17
N ALA A 31 6.50 11.03 12.93
CA ALA A 31 6.90 9.65 12.77
C ALA A 31 5.73 8.69 13.02
N SER A 32 4.97 8.89 14.10
CA SER A 32 3.78 8.10 14.40
C SER A 32 2.72 8.21 13.31
N ALA A 33 2.45 9.43 12.81
CA ALA A 33 1.50 9.63 11.71
C ALA A 33 1.94 8.91 10.42
N ARG A 34 3.26 8.83 10.17
CA ARG A 34 3.82 8.07 9.04
C ARG A 34 3.66 6.56 9.22
N ASP A 35 3.86 6.05 10.43
CA ASP A 35 3.61 4.62 10.71
C ASP A 35 2.13 4.27 10.48
N ASP A 36 1.21 5.11 10.99
CA ASP A 36 -0.23 4.91 10.82
C ASP A 36 -0.59 4.90 9.32
N ALA A 37 -0.07 5.86 8.54
CA ALA A 37 -0.28 5.88 7.11
C ALA A 37 0.34 4.67 6.39
N ALA A 38 1.46 4.14 6.87
CA ALA A 38 2.07 2.93 6.32
C ALA A 38 1.19 1.70 6.60
N ILE A 39 0.65 1.57 7.82
CA ILE A 39 -0.28 0.50 8.20
C ILE A 39 -1.55 0.55 7.34
N ASP A 40 -2.13 1.73 7.16
CA ASP A 40 -3.33 1.90 6.32
C ASP A 40 -3.07 1.47 4.87
N ARG A 41 -1.92 1.82 4.31
CA ARG A 41 -1.54 1.40 2.95
C ARG A 41 -1.29 -0.10 2.83
N ASP A 42 -0.70 -0.73 3.84
CA ASP A 42 -0.56 -2.19 3.85
C ASP A 42 -1.94 -2.86 3.85
N ALA A 43 -2.87 -2.37 4.68
CA ALA A 43 -4.23 -2.92 4.75
C ALA A 43 -4.97 -2.79 3.42
N VAL A 44 -4.81 -1.67 2.71
CA VAL A 44 -5.36 -1.49 1.36
C VAL A 44 -4.73 -2.47 0.36
N ALA A 45 -3.40 -2.66 0.43
CA ALA A 45 -2.70 -3.59 -0.45
C ALA A 45 -3.10 -5.05 -0.19
N GLU A 46 -3.29 -5.44 1.07
CA GLU A 46 -3.76 -6.77 1.46
C GLU A 46 -5.19 -7.03 0.95
N ALA A 47 -6.10 -6.07 1.14
CA ALA A 47 -7.46 -6.16 0.60
C ALA A 47 -7.47 -6.28 -0.94
N ALA A 48 -6.52 -5.62 -1.62
CA ALA A 48 -6.36 -5.75 -3.06
C ALA A 48 -5.85 -7.15 -3.46
N ASP A 49 -4.96 -7.76 -2.68
CA ASP A 49 -4.48 -9.12 -2.91
C ASP A 49 -5.61 -10.16 -2.68
N ASP A 50 -6.52 -9.94 -1.72
CA ASP A 50 -7.70 -10.78 -1.55
C ASP A 50 -8.66 -10.70 -2.74
N LEU A 51 -8.92 -9.49 -3.24
CA LEU A 51 -9.72 -9.29 -4.44
C LEU A 51 -9.05 -9.93 -5.67
N ASP A 52 -7.73 -9.93 -5.73
CA ASP A 52 -6.96 -10.60 -6.78
C ASP A 52 -7.23 -12.11 -6.84
N VAL A 53 -7.26 -12.77 -5.67
CA VAL A 53 -7.60 -14.19 -5.55
C VAL A 53 -9.02 -14.47 -6.04
N VAL A 54 -9.99 -13.64 -5.64
CA VAL A 54 -11.40 -13.79 -6.05
C VAL A 54 -11.56 -13.61 -7.56
N ALA A 55 -10.94 -12.57 -8.13
CA ALA A 55 -10.96 -12.30 -9.55
C ALA A 55 -10.27 -13.42 -10.35
N GLY A 56 -9.14 -13.94 -9.86
CA GLY A 56 -8.45 -15.10 -10.45
C GLY A 56 -9.37 -16.31 -10.59
N ARG A 57 -10.11 -16.66 -9.53
CA ARG A 57 -11.09 -17.76 -9.56
C ARG A 57 -12.23 -17.50 -10.54
N ARG A 58 -12.72 -16.27 -10.61
CA ARG A 58 -13.77 -15.88 -11.57
C ARG A 58 -13.29 -16.05 -13.02
N ILE A 59 -12.07 -15.60 -13.32
CA ILE A 59 -11.46 -15.76 -14.65
C ILE A 59 -11.30 -17.25 -15.00
N GLU A 60 -10.83 -18.07 -14.06
CA GLU A 60 -10.70 -19.52 -14.25
C GLU A 60 -12.06 -20.19 -14.56
N ASN A 61 -13.12 -19.80 -13.85
CA ASN A 61 -14.47 -20.28 -14.10
C ASN A 61 -14.96 -19.89 -15.50
N LEU A 62 -14.72 -18.65 -15.93
CA LEU A 62 -15.07 -18.18 -17.28
C LEU A 62 -14.30 -18.94 -18.36
N LEU A 63 -13.00 -19.18 -18.16
CA LEU A 63 -12.18 -19.96 -19.08
C LEU A 63 -12.67 -21.40 -19.20
N THR A 64 -13.03 -22.01 -18.07
CA THR A 64 -13.58 -23.38 -18.02
C THR A 64 -14.92 -23.45 -18.74
N ALA A 65 -15.80 -22.48 -18.52
CA ALA A 65 -17.10 -22.39 -19.21
C ALA A 65 -16.93 -22.18 -20.72
N ALA A 66 -16.03 -21.28 -21.14
CA ALA A 66 -15.70 -21.07 -22.54
C ALA A 66 -15.18 -22.36 -23.20
N ALA A 67 -14.22 -23.05 -22.59
CA ALA A 67 -13.70 -24.31 -23.10
C ALA A 67 -14.76 -25.43 -23.15
N GLY A 68 -15.74 -25.40 -22.24
CA GLY A 68 -16.91 -26.29 -22.28
C GLY A 68 -17.80 -26.01 -23.49
N ARG A 69 -18.10 -24.73 -23.77
CA ARG A 69 -18.91 -24.33 -24.93
C ARG A 69 -18.23 -24.59 -26.26
N ASP A 70 -16.91 -24.41 -26.36
CA ASP A 70 -16.14 -24.74 -27.57
C ASP A 70 -16.29 -26.23 -27.91
N ARG A 71 -16.15 -27.12 -26.91
CA ARG A 71 -16.34 -28.56 -27.08
C ARG A 71 -17.79 -28.92 -27.43
N ALA A 72 -18.77 -28.24 -26.83
CA ALA A 72 -20.18 -28.47 -27.14
C ALA A 72 -20.54 -28.05 -28.57
N ALA A 73 -20.00 -26.92 -29.04
CA ALA A 73 -20.16 -26.47 -30.41
C ALA A 73 -19.54 -27.45 -31.41
N GLU A 74 -18.31 -27.92 -31.17
CA GLU A 74 -17.63 -28.91 -32.00
C GLU A 74 -18.42 -30.23 -32.10
N ALA A 75 -18.90 -30.75 -30.97
CA ALA A 75 -19.70 -31.97 -30.94
C ALA A 75 -21.03 -31.83 -31.72
N ARG A 76 -21.65 -30.65 -31.71
CA ARG A 76 -22.85 -30.37 -32.50
C ARG A 76 -22.56 -30.25 -33.99
N ASP A 77 -21.46 -29.59 -34.36
CA ASP A 77 -21.03 -29.50 -35.74
C ASP A 77 -20.73 -30.91 -36.32
N ASP A 78 -20.09 -31.79 -35.53
CA ASP A 78 -19.84 -33.19 -35.88
C ASP A 78 -21.15 -34.00 -36.04
N ALA A 79 -22.10 -33.83 -35.12
CA ALA A 79 -23.41 -34.49 -35.18
C ALA A 79 -24.20 -34.04 -36.43
N ALA A 80 -24.20 -32.74 -36.71
CA ALA A 80 -24.82 -32.17 -37.90
C ALA A 80 -24.16 -32.67 -39.20
N GLY A 81 -22.82 -32.82 -39.21
CA GLY A 81 -22.09 -33.36 -40.35
C GLY A 81 -22.35 -34.85 -40.61
N SER A 82 -22.62 -35.61 -39.54
CA SER A 82 -22.89 -37.06 -39.61
C SER A 82 -24.34 -37.39 -39.99
N ASN A 83 -25.24 -36.39 -40.06
CA ASN A 83 -26.66 -36.51 -40.40
C ASN A 83 -27.42 -37.56 -39.56
N SER A 84 -27.03 -37.75 -38.30
CA SER A 84 -27.53 -38.80 -37.41
C SER A 84 -29.01 -38.60 -36.99
N GLY A 85 -29.56 -37.39 -37.15
CA GLY A 85 -30.93 -37.03 -36.80
C GLY A 85 -31.78 -36.49 -37.96
N GLY A 86 -31.28 -36.50 -39.19
CA GLY A 86 -31.93 -35.87 -40.34
C GLY A 86 -31.68 -34.35 -40.46
N TYR A 87 -32.17 -33.76 -41.56
CA TYR A 87 -31.87 -32.37 -41.95
C TYR A 87 -32.27 -31.34 -40.89
N GLU A 88 -33.46 -31.48 -40.31
CA GLU A 88 -34.01 -30.50 -39.36
C GLU A 88 -33.18 -30.47 -38.07
N GLN A 89 -32.75 -31.64 -37.58
CA GLN A 89 -31.85 -31.74 -36.44
C GLN A 89 -30.48 -31.12 -36.74
N ALA A 90 -29.92 -31.37 -37.92
CA ALA A 90 -28.64 -30.80 -38.32
C ALA A 90 -28.65 -29.27 -38.41
N VAL A 91 -29.79 -28.66 -38.76
CA VAL A 91 -29.96 -27.20 -38.73
C VAL A 91 -29.96 -26.68 -37.29
N LEU A 92 -30.75 -27.30 -36.39
CA LEU A 92 -30.80 -26.91 -34.97
C LEU A 92 -29.43 -27.03 -34.29
N ASP A 93 -28.68 -28.10 -34.58
CA ASP A 93 -27.35 -28.30 -34.02
C ASP A 93 -26.37 -27.20 -34.45
N ARG A 94 -26.43 -26.75 -35.71
CA ARG A 94 -25.62 -25.63 -36.22
C ARG A 94 -26.02 -24.28 -35.62
N GLU A 95 -27.31 -24.03 -35.42
CA GLU A 95 -27.79 -22.82 -34.76
C GLU A 95 -27.30 -22.75 -33.32
N MET A 96 -27.40 -23.86 -32.57
CA MET A 96 -26.89 -23.95 -31.20
C MET A 96 -25.35 -23.80 -31.15
N ALA A 97 -24.62 -24.41 -32.08
CA ALA A 97 -23.16 -24.24 -32.17
C ALA A 97 -22.77 -22.79 -32.44
N THR A 98 -23.55 -22.07 -33.25
CA THR A 98 -23.34 -20.63 -33.50
C THR A 98 -23.58 -19.80 -32.25
N ALA A 99 -24.68 -20.05 -31.52
CA ALA A 99 -24.97 -19.38 -30.26
C ALA A 99 -23.88 -19.60 -29.19
N ASP A 100 -23.35 -20.82 -29.09
CA ASP A 100 -22.25 -21.12 -28.16
C ASP A 100 -20.98 -20.36 -28.52
N ARG A 101 -20.64 -20.26 -29.82
CA ARG A 101 -19.50 -19.48 -30.30
C ARG A 101 -19.66 -17.98 -29.99
N GLU A 102 -20.86 -17.42 -30.19
CA GLU A 102 -21.15 -16.03 -29.83
C GLU A 102 -21.00 -15.77 -28.33
N GLN A 103 -21.51 -16.67 -27.49
CA GLN A 103 -21.35 -16.54 -26.05
C GLN A 103 -19.88 -16.65 -25.63
N ASN A 104 -19.12 -17.55 -26.26
CA ASN A 104 -17.69 -17.68 -25.99
C ASN A 104 -16.91 -16.40 -26.34
N LEU A 105 -17.26 -15.73 -27.46
CA LEU A 105 -16.68 -14.43 -27.80
C LEU A 105 -16.92 -13.38 -26.71
N ARG A 106 -18.13 -13.34 -26.12
CA ARG A 106 -18.46 -12.44 -25.01
C ARG A 106 -17.64 -12.78 -23.76
N ASP A 107 -17.56 -14.04 -23.39
CA ASP A 107 -16.79 -14.50 -22.22
C ASP A 107 -15.30 -14.13 -22.39
N ARG A 108 -14.72 -14.33 -23.58
CA ARG A 108 -13.32 -13.94 -23.88
C ARG A 108 -13.11 -12.43 -23.79
N GLN A 109 -14.08 -11.62 -24.20
CA GLN A 109 -14.02 -10.17 -24.03
C GLN A 109 -14.06 -9.80 -22.54
N GLN A 110 -14.95 -10.41 -21.77
CA GLN A 110 -15.06 -10.18 -20.33
C GLN A 110 -13.76 -10.58 -19.60
N ILE A 111 -13.18 -11.74 -19.91
CA ILE A 111 -11.90 -12.18 -19.33
C ILE A 111 -10.79 -11.17 -19.61
N ARG A 112 -10.72 -10.60 -20.82
CA ARG A 112 -9.71 -9.58 -21.15
C ARG A 112 -9.86 -8.32 -20.32
N LEU A 113 -11.10 -7.88 -20.07
CA LEU A 113 -11.37 -6.72 -19.22
C LEU A 113 -10.99 -7.01 -17.78
N GLU A 114 -11.43 -8.14 -17.22
CA GLU A 114 -11.11 -8.54 -15.84
C GLU A 114 -9.59 -8.68 -15.65
N LEU A 115 -8.87 -9.29 -16.59
CA LEU A 115 -7.40 -9.37 -16.55
C LEU A 115 -6.72 -8.00 -16.62
N HIS A 116 -7.27 -7.06 -17.38
CA HIS A 116 -6.74 -5.70 -17.44
C HIS A 116 -6.90 -4.99 -16.09
N GLU A 117 -8.11 -5.03 -15.52
CA GLU A 117 -8.41 -4.46 -14.21
C GLU A 117 -7.53 -5.08 -13.12
N LEU A 118 -7.35 -6.41 -13.15
CA LEU A 118 -6.51 -7.15 -12.21
C LEU A 118 -5.05 -6.66 -12.25
N ARG A 119 -4.47 -6.48 -13.44
CA ARG A 119 -3.11 -5.96 -13.58
C ARG A 119 -2.97 -4.55 -13.01
N GLN A 120 -3.97 -3.69 -13.23
CA GLN A 120 -3.98 -2.34 -12.69
C GLN A 120 -4.08 -2.35 -11.16
N ALA A 121 -4.94 -3.20 -10.60
CA ALA A 121 -5.09 -3.36 -9.15
C ALA A 121 -3.77 -3.83 -8.51
N ARG A 122 -3.14 -4.88 -9.06
CA ARG A 122 -1.81 -5.35 -8.62
C ARG A 122 -0.75 -4.26 -8.68
N GLY A 123 -0.76 -3.45 -9.74
CA GLY A 123 0.16 -2.32 -9.89
C GLY A 123 -0.01 -1.27 -8.79
N ARG A 124 -1.27 -0.95 -8.43
CA ARG A 124 -1.58 -0.03 -7.33
C ARG A 124 -1.16 -0.60 -5.98
N ALA A 125 -1.52 -1.85 -5.67
CA ALA A 125 -1.13 -2.51 -4.42
C ALA A 125 0.40 -2.55 -4.24
N ALA A 126 1.15 -2.82 -5.32
CA ALA A 126 2.61 -2.78 -5.27
C ALA A 126 3.16 -1.37 -5.01
N ALA A 127 2.52 -0.33 -5.58
CA ALA A 127 2.89 1.06 -5.31
C ALA A 127 2.58 1.46 -3.86
N ASP A 128 1.44 1.05 -3.33
CA ASP A 128 1.04 1.32 -1.94
C ASP A 128 2.01 0.67 -0.95
N ARG A 129 2.41 -0.59 -1.17
CA ARG A 129 3.44 -1.27 -0.36
C ARG A 129 4.79 -0.54 -0.39
N ARG A 130 5.17 -0.01 -1.55
CA ARG A 130 6.40 0.79 -1.68
C ARG A 130 6.29 2.09 -0.88
N ALA A 131 5.18 2.80 -1.01
CA ALA A 131 4.94 4.02 -0.25
C ALA A 131 4.92 3.77 1.27
N ALA A 132 4.31 2.66 1.72
CA ALA A 132 4.35 2.26 3.12
C ALA A 132 5.78 2.00 3.62
N ALA A 133 6.62 1.35 2.81
CA ALA A 133 8.03 1.14 3.15
C ALA A 133 8.81 2.46 3.24
N ASP A 134 8.58 3.38 2.31
CA ASP A 134 9.19 4.71 2.30
C ASP A 134 8.77 5.52 3.55
N ASP A 135 7.50 5.45 3.95
CA ASP A 135 6.98 6.14 5.15
C ASP A 135 7.60 5.58 6.44
N ARG A 136 7.72 4.26 6.59
CA ARG A 136 8.42 3.66 7.75
C ARG A 136 9.88 4.07 7.81
N HIS A 137 10.56 4.16 6.66
CA HIS A 137 11.95 4.62 6.61
C HIS A 137 12.06 6.10 7.02
N ALA A 138 11.15 6.95 6.54
CA ALA A 138 11.09 8.35 6.94
C ALA A 138 10.80 8.52 8.45
N ALA A 139 9.84 7.75 8.98
CA ALA A 139 9.54 7.72 10.41
C ALA A 139 10.76 7.32 11.27
N ALA A 140 11.52 6.31 10.84
CA ALA A 140 12.75 5.92 11.51
C ALA A 140 13.79 7.06 11.53
N PHE A 141 13.92 7.80 10.43
CA PHE A 141 14.80 8.97 10.36
C PHE A 141 14.34 10.09 11.30
N ASP A 142 13.05 10.39 11.36
CA ASP A 142 12.50 11.40 12.28
C ASP A 142 12.78 11.05 13.74
N ARG A 143 12.56 9.79 14.14
CA ARG A 143 12.86 9.33 15.51
C ARG A 143 14.34 9.43 15.82
N SER A 144 15.22 9.09 14.87
CA SER A 144 16.66 9.27 15.04
C SER A 144 17.03 10.74 15.26
N ALA A 145 16.43 11.65 14.49
CA ALA A 145 16.65 13.07 14.66
C ALA A 145 16.05 13.60 15.97
N ALA A 146 14.89 13.09 16.41
CA ALA A 146 14.30 13.43 17.70
C ALA A 146 15.17 12.98 18.88
N THR A 147 15.84 11.83 18.77
CA THR A 147 16.84 11.40 19.75
C THR A 147 18.01 12.38 19.81
N GLN A 148 18.56 12.80 18.66
CA GLN A 148 19.63 13.79 18.62
C GLN A 148 19.20 15.12 19.25
N ASP A 149 18.00 15.61 18.91
CA ASP A 149 17.46 16.86 19.47
C ASP A 149 17.39 16.79 21.01
N ARG A 150 17.04 15.63 21.59
CA ARG A 150 17.03 15.43 23.06
C ARG A 150 18.42 15.37 23.68
N GLU A 151 19.38 14.70 23.02
CA GLU A 151 20.77 14.66 23.48
C GLU A 151 21.37 16.07 23.50
N ASP A 152 21.13 16.83 22.44
CA ASP A 152 21.52 18.22 22.31
C ASP A 152 20.81 19.09 23.36
N ALA A 153 19.53 18.85 23.65
CA ALA A 153 18.81 19.55 24.72
C ALA A 153 19.38 19.24 26.12
N ALA A 154 19.80 18.00 26.37
CA ALA A 154 20.46 17.62 27.61
C ALA A 154 21.80 18.35 27.76
N ALA A 155 22.60 18.42 26.69
CA ALA A 155 23.86 19.16 26.69
C ALA A 155 23.68 20.66 26.98
N ASP A 156 22.65 21.30 26.40
CA ASP A 156 22.32 22.70 26.69
C ASP A 156 21.98 22.94 28.18
N ARG A 157 21.23 22.02 28.79
CA ARG A 157 20.90 22.09 30.23
C ARG A 157 22.13 21.92 31.09
N ASP A 158 23.02 21.00 30.74
CA ASP A 158 24.28 20.78 31.45
C ASP A 158 25.17 22.03 31.36
N GLU A 159 25.28 22.65 30.17
CA GLU A 159 26.01 23.92 30.01
C GLU A 159 25.39 25.03 30.88
N ALA A 160 24.05 25.16 30.87
CA ALA A 160 23.34 26.12 31.70
C ALA A 160 23.58 25.89 33.19
N ALA A 161 23.52 24.64 33.65
CA ALA A 161 23.80 24.26 35.03
C ALA A 161 25.23 24.62 35.46
N ILE A 162 26.22 24.39 34.58
CA ILE A 162 27.61 24.78 34.82
C ILE A 162 27.74 26.30 34.99
N TYR A 163 27.10 27.11 34.14
CA TYR A 163 27.15 28.57 34.30
C TYR A 163 26.53 29.05 35.61
N ARG A 164 25.42 28.44 36.05
CA ARG A 164 24.80 28.75 37.34
C ARG A 164 25.71 28.36 38.51
N ALA A 165 26.33 27.17 38.46
CA ALA A 165 27.21 26.65 39.51
C ALA A 165 28.50 27.46 39.69
N GLN A 166 28.95 28.17 38.65
CA GLN A 166 30.10 29.07 38.73
C GLN A 166 29.78 30.41 39.43
N GLY A 167 28.51 30.70 39.77
CA GLY A 167 28.11 31.84 40.61
C GLY A 167 28.80 31.83 41.98
N PRO A 168 29.01 32.98 42.65
CA PRO A 168 29.74 33.01 43.91
C PRO A 168 29.04 32.11 44.93
N ALA A 169 29.77 31.12 45.43
CA ALA A 169 29.49 30.52 46.72
C ALA A 169 29.67 31.64 47.77
N GLY A 170 28.62 32.41 48.05
CA GLY A 170 28.61 33.31 49.22
C GLY A 170 28.65 32.43 50.47
N THR A 171 29.66 32.51 51.36
CA THR A 171 29.98 33.61 52.30
C THR A 171 28.75 34.17 52.99
#